data_AF-A0A8T0SG91-F1
#
_entry.id   AF-A0A8T0SG91-F1
#
_cell.length_a   1.000
_cell.length_b   1.000
_cell.length_c   1.000
_cell.angle_alpha   90.00
_cell.angle_beta   90.00
_cell.angle_gamma   90.00
#
_symmetry.space_group_name_H-M   'P 1'
#
loop_
_entity.id
_entity.type
_entity.pdbx_description
1 polymer ?
#
loop_
_entity_poly.entity_id
_entity_poly.type
_entity_poly.pdbx_seq_one_letter_code
_entity_poly.pdbx_strand_id
1 'polypeptide(L)' 'MLPQSVHMDAMLFLLWQMWKACNALIFDRADSLPTDIFHRTINSMEFWRCRYKKLGFDFDRRHSFFLSCL' A
#
# COMPACT_ATOMS: atom_id res chain seq x y z
N MET A 1 8.72 -12.28 -13.36
CA MET A 1 8.42 -12.31 -11.91
C MET A 1 8.80 -10.95 -11.36
N LEU A 2 7.94 -10.29 -10.58
CA LEU A 2 8.33 -9.03 -9.94
C LEU A 2 9.48 -9.31 -8.95
N PRO A 3 10.43 -8.37 -8.78
CA PRO A 3 11.45 -8.44 -7.75
C PRO A 3 10.78 -8.69 -6.40
N GLN A 4 11.26 -9.70 -5.68
CA GLN A 4 10.64 -10.12 -4.43
C GLN A 4 10.60 -8.98 -3.41
N SER A 5 11.58 -8.07 -3.44
CA SER A 5 11.60 -6.85 -2.61
C SER A 5 10.38 -5.95 -2.85
N VAL A 6 10.08 -5.59 -4.11
CA VAL A 6 8.93 -4.71 -4.44
C VAL A 6 7.62 -5.36 -4.01
N HIS A 7 7.50 -6.68 -4.16
CA HIS A 7 6.31 -7.39 -3.71
C HIS A 7 6.17 -7.35 -2.18
N MET A 8 7.23 -7.68 -1.45
CA MET A 8 7.24 -7.70 0.01
C MET A 8 6.93 -6.32 0.58
N ASP A 9 7.54 -5.28 0.02
CA ASP A 9 7.33 -3.90 0.47
C ASP A 9 5.89 -3.45 0.22
N ALA A 10 5.32 -3.80 -0.94
CA ALA A 10 3.92 -3.50 -1.25
C ALA A 10 2.94 -4.21 -0.29
N MET A 11 3.22 -5.47 0.08
CA MET A 11 2.44 -6.19 1.10
C MET A 11 2.61 -5.58 2.48
N LEU A 12 3.83 -5.15 2.83
CA LEU A 12 4.11 -4.49 4.09
C LEU A 12 3.34 -3.16 4.20
N PHE A 13 3.27 -2.36 3.12
CA PHE A 13 2.47 -1.14 3.11
C PHE A 13 0.98 -1.42 3.32
N LEU A 14 0.43 -2.45 2.66
CA LEU A 14 -0.97 -2.84 2.85
C LEU A 14 -1.25 -3.29 4.29
N LEU A 15 -0.44 -4.21 4.81
CA LEU A 15 -0.57 -4.72 6.19
C LEU A 15 -0.43 -3.58 7.21
N TRP A 16 0.46 -2.63 6.96
CA TRP A 16 0.62 -1.44 7.79
C TRP A 16 -0.64 -0.55 7.80
N GLN A 17 -1.28 -0.33 6.65
CA GLN A 17 -2.53 0.44 6.62
C GLN A 17 -3.68 -0.31 7.30
N MET A 18 -3.78 -1.63 7.11
CA MET A 18 -4.78 -2.45 7.79
C MET A 18 -4.59 -2.43 9.30
N TRP A 19 -3.35 -2.58 9.77
CA TRP A 19 -3.03 -2.49 11.20
C TRP A 19 -3.43 -1.14 11.79
N LYS A 20 -3.15 -0.03 11.08
CA LYS A 20 -3.60 1.30 11.51
C LYS A 20 -5.13 1.44 11.53
N ALA A 21 -5.83 0.89 10.53
CA ALA A 21 -7.29 0.91 10.49
C ALA A 21 -7.89 0.14 11.67
N CYS A 22 -7.37 -1.05 11.97
CA CYS A 22 -7.79 -1.82 13.14
C CYS A 22 -7.54 -1.06 14.46
N ASN A 23 -6.38 -0.40 14.59
CA ASN A 23 -6.10 0.40 15.77
C ASN A 23 -7.04 1.61 15.90
N ALA A 24 -7.31 2.33 14.80
CA ALA A 24 -8.25 3.45 14.81
C ALA A 24 -9.67 3.01 15.19
N LEU A 25 -10.08 1.82 14.75
CA LEU A 25 -11.36 1.24 15.15
C LEU A 25 -11.42 0.95 16.66
N ILE A 26 -10.34 0.41 17.23
CA ILE A 26 -10.28 0.05 18.65
C ILE A 26 -10.18 1.28 19.56
N PHE A 27 -9.25 2.18 19.25
CA PHE A 27 -8.91 3.31 20.13
C PHE A 27 -9.77 4.54 19.87
N ASP A 28 -10.10 4.82 18.61
CA ASP A 28 -10.79 6.05 18.20
C ASP A 28 -12.25 5.80 17.78
N ARG A 29 -12.69 4.54 17.74
CA ARG A 29 -13.99 4.11 17.16
C ARG A 29 -14.20 4.64 15.73
N ALA A 30 -13.11 4.88 15.02
CA ALA A 30 -13.12 5.39 13.66
C ALA A 30 -13.03 4.21 12.68
N ASP A 31 -14.12 3.96 11.97
CA ASP A 31 -14.14 2.94 10.92
C ASP A 31 -13.43 3.46 9.66
N SER A 32 -12.83 2.55 8.89
CA SER A 32 -12.18 2.86 7.62
C SER A 32 -12.70 1.92 6.56
N LEU A 33 -13.17 2.48 5.45
CA LEU A 33 -13.62 1.67 4.33
C LEU A 33 -12.41 0.95 3.70
N PRO A 34 -12.61 -0.21 3.07
CA PRO A 34 -11.55 -0.88 2.33
C PRO A 34 -10.87 0.04 1.30
N THR A 35 -11.62 0.93 0.66
CA THR A 35 -11.13 1.95 -0.28
C THR A 35 -10.19 2.96 0.39
N ASP A 36 -10.44 3.35 1.64
CA ASP A 36 -9.55 4.23 2.40
C ASP A 36 -8.20 3.55 2.68
N ILE A 37 -8.22 2.25 2.97
CA ILE A 37 -7.02 1.43 3.19
C ILE A 37 -6.20 1.35 1.89
N PHE A 38 -6.85 1.12 0.75
CA PHE A 38 -6.19 1.08 -0.56
C PHE A 38 -5.61 2.44 -0.96
N HIS A 39 -6.36 3.53 -0.82
CA HIS A 39 -5.86 4.89 -1.08
C HIS A 39 -4.63 5.22 -0.22
N ARG A 40 -4.65 4.91 1.08
CA ARG A 40 -3.50 5.13 1.96
C ARG A 40 -2.31 4.25 1.58
N THR A 41 -2.56 3.03 1.09
CA THR A 41 -1.52 2.11 0.62
C THR A 41 -0.85 2.67 -0.62
N ILE A 42 -1.64 3.12 -1.60
CA ILE A 42 -1.15 3.79 -2.82
C ILE A 42 -0.33 5.04 -2.49
N ASN A 43 -0.83 5.90 -1.60
CA ASN A 43 -0.10 7.09 -1.16
C ASN A 43 1.23 6.74 -0.47
N SER A 44 1.24 5.65 0.31
CA SER A 44 2.47 5.15 0.93
C SER A 44 3.44 4.63 -0.14
N MET A 45 2.95 3.93 -1.16
CA MET A 45 3.79 3.51 -2.28
C MET A 45 4.40 4.73 -2.97
N GLU A 46 3.62 5.73 -3.40
CA GLU A 46 4.13 6.91 -4.09
C GLU A 46 5.17 7.69 -3.27
N PHE A 47 4.96 7.83 -1.95
CA PHE A 47 5.95 8.44 -1.06
C PHE A 47 7.30 7.69 -1.07
N TRP A 48 7.27 6.37 -1.22
CA TRP A 48 8.46 5.51 -1.23
C TRP A 48 9.00 5.22 -2.64
N ARG A 49 8.37 5.76 -3.69
CA ARG A 49 8.72 5.55 -5.10
C ARG A 49 10.18 5.85 -5.41
N CYS A 50 10.77 6.83 -4.73
CA CYS A 50 12.17 7.21 -4.89
C CYS A 50 13.17 6.07 -4.61
N ARG A 51 12.80 5.07 -3.79
CA ARG A 51 13.64 3.91 -3.48
C ARG A 51 13.64 2.85 -4.59
N TYR A 52 12.62 2.86 -5.43
CA TYR A 52 12.43 1.89 -6.50
C TYR A 52 12.82 2.43 -7.88
N LYS A 53 13.63 3.50 -7.99
CA LYS A 53 14.05 4.08 -9.27
C LYS A 53 14.61 3.06 -10.27
N LYS A 54 15.35 2.05 -9.79
CA LYS A 54 15.89 0.96 -10.62
C LYS A 54 14.89 -0.16 -10.92
N LEU A 55 13.79 -0.22 -10.18
CA LEU A 55 12.71 -1.21 -10.27
C LEU A 55 11.37 -0.53 -10.64
N GLY A 56 11.42 0.62 -11.32
CA GLY A 56 10.28 1.50 -11.53
C GLY A 56 9.12 0.81 -12.24
N PHE A 57 9.41 0.02 -13.27
CA PHE A 57 8.40 -0.75 -14.01
C PHE A 57 7.64 -1.74 -13.14
N ASP A 58 8.36 -2.48 -12.29
CA ASP A 58 7.78 -3.45 -11.36
C ASP A 58 6.94 -2.77 -10.26
N PHE A 59 7.43 -1.64 -9.78
CA PHE A 59 6.72 -0.80 -8.84
C PHE A 59 5.42 -0.24 -9.44
N ASP A 60 5.49 0.33 -10.66
CA ASP A 60 4.33 0.86 -11.38
C ASP A 60 3.28 -0.22 -11.67
N ARG A 61 3.72 -1.45 -11.96
CA ARG A 61 2.82 -2.60 -12.14
C ARG A 61 2.05 -2.94 -10.86
N ARG A 62 2.72 -2.91 -9.69
CA ARG A 62 2.06 -3.13 -8.40
C ARG A 62 1.14 -1.97 -8.04
N HIS A 63 1.60 -0.74 -8.26
CA HIS A 63 0.79 0.45 -8.06
C HIS A 63 -0.52 0.39 -8.87
N SER A 64 -0.42 0.02 -10.15
CA SER A 64 -1.58 -0.18 -11.04
C SER A 64 -2.52 -1.30 -10.56
N PHE A 65 -1.97 -2.38 -9.99
CA PHE A 65 -2.79 -3.43 -9.38
C PHE A 65 -3.63 -2.90 -8.21
N PHE A 66 -3.03 -2.14 -7.29
CA PHE A 66 -3.80 -1.54 -6.19
C PHE A 66 -4.84 -0.53 -6.67
N LEU A 67 -4.50 0.26 -7.71
CA LEU A 67 -5.47 1.17 -8.34
C LEU A 67 -6.66 0.41 -8.94
N SER A 68 -6.44 -0.78 -9.52
CA SER A 68 -7.53 -1.59 -10.08
C SER A 68 -8.46 -2.22 -9.03
N CYS A 69 -8.08 -2.17 -7.74
CA CYS A 69 -8.89 -2.65 -6.63
C CYS A 69 -9.75 -1.55 -5.97
N LEU A 70 -9.64 -0.30 -6.45
CA LEU A 70 -10.51 0.82 -6.08
C LEU A 70 -11.74 0.86 -7.00
#